data_AF-A0A4S1F0E8-F1
#
_entry.id   AF-A0A4S1F0E8-F1
#
_cell.length_a   1.000
_cell.length_b   1.000
_cell.length_c   1.000
_cell.angle_alpha   90.00
_cell.angle_beta   90.00
_cell.angle_gamma   90.00
#
_symmetry.space_group_name_H-M   'P 1'
#
loop_
_entity.id
_entity.type
_entity.pdbx_description
1 polymer ?
#
loop_
_entity_poly.entity_id
_entity_poly.type
_entity_poly.pdbx_seq_one_letter_code
_entity_poly.pdbx_strand_id
1 'polypeptide(L)'
;MTNGVVIVGAGHAGVQAAASLREEGYEGPVVLIGDEKELPYHKPPLSKTFIKDPEANPQPLRGEAFYTGNAIDFRPGVRIDSIDAGAGQLNVAGGGTLAFDRLILATGSRPCLLKLDGV
;
A
#
# COMPACT_ATOMS: atom_id res chain seq x y z
N MET A 1 -17.66 -6.34 16.20
CA MET A 1 -17.00 -5.28 15.41
C MET A 1 -16.28 -5.98 14.27
N THR A 2 -16.53 -5.58 13.03
CA THR A 2 -15.96 -6.18 11.82
C THR A 2 -14.60 -5.53 11.57
N ASN A 3 -13.53 -6.31 11.43
CA ASN A 3 -12.18 -5.78 11.18
C ASN A 3 -11.96 -5.39 9.71
N GLY A 4 -12.82 -5.89 8.82
CA GLY A 4 -12.88 -5.48 7.41
C GLY A 4 -11.77 -6.06 6.55
N VAL A 5 -11.46 -5.36 5.46
CA VAL A 5 -10.38 -5.73 4.52
C VAL A 5 -9.13 -4.92 4.80
N VAL A 6 -8.01 -5.61 5.00
CA VAL A 6 -6.69 -5.00 5.05
C VAL A 6 -5.91 -5.32 3.78
N ILE A 7 -5.31 -4.30 3.18
CA ILE A 7 -4.52 -4.37 1.95
C ILE A 7 -3.08 -4.00 2.29
N VAL A 8 -2.16 -4.93 2.11
CA VAL A 8 -0.72 -4.72 2.37
C VAL A 8 0.00 -4.42 1.06
N GLY A 9 0.43 -3.18 0.89
CA GLY A 9 1.12 -2.67 -0.29
C GLY A 9 0.29 -1.63 -1.02
N ALA A 10 0.74 -0.37 -0.96
CA ALA A 10 0.04 0.78 -1.54
C ALA A 10 0.50 1.13 -2.97
N GLY A 11 0.93 0.13 -3.76
CA GLY A 11 1.20 0.30 -5.19
C GLY A 11 -0.08 0.31 -6.04
N HIS A 12 0.05 0.25 -7.37
CA HIS A 12 -1.10 0.17 -8.29
C HIS A 12 -2.12 -0.90 -7.91
N ALA A 13 -1.65 -2.10 -7.57
CA ALA A 13 -2.53 -3.21 -7.22
C ALA A 13 -3.36 -2.91 -5.96
N GLY A 14 -2.74 -2.37 -4.90
CA GLY A 14 -3.43 -2.08 -3.65
C GLY A 14 -4.39 -0.90 -3.74
N VAL A 15 -3.97 0.17 -4.43
CA VAL A 15 -4.85 1.33 -4.67
C VAL A 15 -6.05 0.94 -5.52
N GLN A 16 -5.85 0.14 -6.57
CA GLN A 16 -6.96 -0.33 -7.40
C GLN A 16 -7.87 -1.28 -6.62
N ALA A 17 -7.34 -2.18 -5.79
CA ALA A 17 -8.16 -3.06 -4.96
C ALA A 17 -9.04 -2.26 -3.98
N ALA A 18 -8.48 -1.23 -3.34
CA ALA A 18 -9.24 -0.35 -2.43
C ALA A 18 -10.34 0.42 -3.18
N ALA A 19 -10.03 0.92 -4.39
CA ALA A 19 -11.01 1.57 -5.25
C ALA A 19 -12.15 0.63 -5.66
N SER A 20 -11.81 -0.56 -6.17
CA SER A 20 -12.80 -1.54 -6.62
C SER A 20 -13.69 -2.03 -5.49
N LEU A 21 -13.17 -2.21 -4.27
CA LEU A 21 -14.01 -2.51 -3.10
C LEU A 21 -15.11 -1.45 -2.92
N ARG A 22 -14.77 -0.17 -3.05
CA ARG A 22 -15.74 0.94 -2.89
C ARG A 22 -16.67 1.07 -4.09
N GLU A 23 -16.15 0.95 -5.30
CA GLU A 23 -16.92 0.98 -6.55
C GLU A 23 -17.95 -0.16 -6.63
N GLU A 24 -17.61 -1.34 -6.10
CA GLU A 24 -18.50 -2.52 -6.06
C GLU A 24 -19.42 -2.56 -4.83
N GLY A 25 -19.41 -1.52 -3.99
CA GLY A 25 -20.35 -1.36 -2.88
C GLY A 25 -19.97 -2.10 -1.60
N TYR A 26 -18.70 -2.44 -1.38
CA TYR A 26 -18.25 -2.92 -0.06
C TYR A 26 -18.33 -1.78 0.95
N GLU A 27 -19.13 -1.97 2.00
CA GLU A 27 -19.39 -0.95 3.04
C GLU A 27 -18.52 -1.12 4.30
N GLY A 28 -17.78 -2.24 4.42
CA GLY A 28 -16.95 -2.51 5.59
C GLY A 28 -15.68 -1.64 5.68
N PRO A 29 -14.93 -1.74 6.79
CA PRO A 29 -13.64 -1.06 6.92
C PRO A 29 -12.66 -1.50 5.82
N VAL A 30 -11.96 -0.54 5.21
CA VAL A 30 -10.89 -0.79 4.25
C VAL A 30 -9.64 -0.06 4.73
N VAL A 31 -8.59 -0.82 5.02
CA VAL A 31 -7.28 -0.29 5.44
C VAL A 31 -6.27 -0.56 4.33
N LEU A 32 -5.61 0.49 3.84
CA LEU A 32 -4.55 0.39 2.84
C LEU A 32 -3.22 0.77 3.48
N ILE A 33 -2.27 -0.17 3.50
CA ILE A 33 -0.98 -0.02 4.16
C ILE A 33 0.13 0.13 3.12
N GLY A 34 1.00 1.13 3.30
CA GLY A 34 2.22 1.31 2.50
C GLY A 34 3.43 1.55 3.39
N ASP A 35 4.57 0.95 3.04
CA ASP A 35 5.85 1.14 3.74
C ASP A 35 6.58 2.43 3.34
N GLU A 36 6.17 3.06 2.24
CA GLU A 36 6.60 4.41 1.80
C GLU A 36 5.77 5.48 2.53
N LYS A 37 6.37 6.65 2.83
CA LYS A 37 5.71 7.74 3.60
C LYS A 37 4.84 8.63 2.71
N GLU A 38 5.11 8.60 1.41
CA GLU A 38 4.46 9.39 0.39
C GLU A 38 3.11 8.79 -0.02
N LEU A 39 2.28 9.60 -0.69
CA LEU A 39 1.10 9.07 -1.36
C LEU A 39 1.51 8.07 -2.46
N PRO A 40 0.72 7.01 -2.69
CA PRO A 40 0.91 6.10 -3.82
C PRO A 40 1.05 6.86 -5.13
N TYR A 41 2.09 6.55 -5.91
CA TYR A 41 2.41 7.31 -7.12
C TYR A 41 2.76 6.41 -8.31
N HIS A 42 2.75 7.00 -9.50
CA HIS A 42 3.15 6.31 -10.72
C HIS A 42 4.66 6.06 -10.71
N LYS A 43 5.07 4.78 -10.66
CA LYS A 43 6.47 4.38 -10.81
C LYS A 43 7.05 4.51 -12.24
N PRO A 44 6.29 4.36 -13.35
CA PRO A 44 6.86 4.44 -14.72
C PRO A 44 7.53 5.78 -15.13
N PRO A 45 7.07 6.96 -14.67
CA PRO A 45 7.77 8.23 -14.89
C PRO A 45 9.15 8.32 -14.25
N LEU A 46 9.44 7.53 -13.19
CA LEU A 46 10.69 7.61 -12.44
C LEU A 46 11.93 7.33 -13.29
N SER A 47 11.85 6.40 -14.24
CA SER A 47 12.98 6.06 -15.14
C SER A 47 13.02 6.88 -16.43
N LYS A 48 12.16 7.88 -16.56
CA LYS A 48 12.03 8.69 -17.79
C LYS A 48 12.13 10.19 -17.48
N THR A 49 10.98 10.82 -17.24
CA THR A 49 10.85 12.26 -17.10
C THR A 49 11.57 12.75 -15.84
N PHE A 50 11.51 11.97 -14.76
CA PHE A 50 12.14 12.29 -13.48
C PHE A 50 13.67 12.39 -13.53
N ILE A 51 14.32 11.60 -14.38
CA ILE A 51 15.78 11.66 -14.55
C ILE A 51 16.20 12.92 -15.31
N LYS A 52 15.30 13.48 -16.13
CA LYS A 52 15.60 14.60 -17.03
C LYS A 52 15.25 15.96 -16.43
N ASP A 53 14.42 15.99 -15.39
CA ASP A 53 13.90 17.20 -14.78
C ASP A 53 14.02 17.14 -13.25
N PRO A 54 14.93 17.93 -12.65
CA PRO A 54 15.11 18.01 -11.20
C PRO A 54 13.88 18.51 -10.43
N GLU A 55 12.98 19.23 -11.09
CA GLU A 55 11.76 19.79 -10.48
C GLU A 55 10.56 18.83 -10.58
N ALA A 56 10.73 17.67 -11.23
CA ALA A 56 9.68 16.68 -11.36
C ALA A 56 9.26 16.16 -9.98
N ASN A 57 7.96 16.14 -9.71
CA ASN A 57 7.38 15.57 -8.50
C ASN A 57 6.62 14.28 -8.80
N PRO A 58 6.61 13.28 -7.89
CA PRO A 58 5.95 12.01 -8.14
C PRO A 58 4.46 12.24 -8.34
N GLN A 59 3.91 11.79 -9.47
CA GLN A 59 2.49 11.94 -9.75
C GLN A 59 1.69 10.92 -8.93
N PRO A 60 0.79 11.35 -8.03
CA PRO A 60 0.01 10.43 -7.22
C PRO A 60 -0.97 9.62 -8.09
N LEU A 61 -1.21 8.35 -7.72
CA LEU A 61 -2.20 7.47 -8.36
C LEU A 61 -3.63 7.96 -8.11
N ARG A 62 -3.85 8.51 -6.92
CA ARG A 62 -5.07 9.14 -6.45
C ARG A 62 -4.67 10.28 -5.51
N GLY A 63 -5.38 11.41 -5.57
CA GLY A 63 -5.17 12.50 -4.62
C GLY A 63 -5.66 12.10 -3.22
N GLU A 64 -5.21 12.80 -2.18
CA GLU A 64 -5.56 12.53 -0.78
C GLU A 64 -7.09 12.48 -0.55
N ALA A 65 -7.84 13.36 -1.21
CA ALA A 65 -9.30 13.44 -1.14
C ALA A 65 -10.02 12.15 -1.61
N PHE A 66 -9.37 11.31 -2.42
CA PHE A 66 -9.93 10.02 -2.82
C PHE A 66 -10.04 9.09 -1.60
N TYR A 67 -9.02 9.04 -0.76
CA TYR A 67 -8.99 8.11 0.38
C TYR A 67 -10.01 8.53 1.45
N THR A 68 -9.99 9.80 1.84
CA THR A 68 -10.94 10.34 2.81
C THR A 68 -12.37 10.30 2.28
N GLY A 69 -12.58 10.69 1.02
CA GLY A 69 -13.89 10.70 0.37
C GLY A 69 -14.52 9.31 0.18
N ASN A 70 -13.70 8.26 0.08
CA ASN A 70 -14.16 6.88 -0.05
C ASN A 70 -14.02 6.07 1.26
N ALA A 71 -13.80 6.73 2.41
CA ALA A 71 -13.62 6.06 3.71
C ALA A 71 -12.56 4.93 3.67
N ILE A 72 -11.43 5.18 2.99
CA ILE A 72 -10.27 4.29 2.96
C ILE A 72 -9.26 4.80 3.99
N ASP A 73 -8.96 3.99 4.99
CA ASP A 73 -7.93 4.28 5.99
C ASP A 73 -6.55 3.99 5.38
N PHE A 74 -5.94 5.03 4.79
CA PHE A 74 -4.59 4.94 4.23
C PHE A 74 -3.54 5.20 5.31
N ARG A 75 -2.64 4.23 5.51
CA ARG A 75 -1.58 4.24 6.52
C ARG A 75 -0.19 4.23 5.86
N PRO A 76 0.38 5.39 5.52
CA PRO A 76 1.73 5.50 4.96
C PRO A 76 2.81 5.25 6.02
N GLY A 77 3.99 4.82 5.58
CA GLY A 77 5.15 4.54 6.43
C GLY A 77 4.96 3.36 7.39
N VAL A 78 3.92 2.55 7.20
CA VAL A 78 3.62 1.38 8.04
C VAL A 78 4.06 0.12 7.32
N ARG A 79 4.95 -0.63 7.96
CA ARG A 79 5.44 -1.91 7.45
C ARG A 79 4.84 -3.06 8.23
N ILE A 80 4.42 -4.11 7.51
CA ILE A 80 3.99 -5.38 8.11
C ILE A 80 5.15 -6.38 8.03
N ASP A 81 5.53 -6.95 9.18
CA ASP A 81 6.66 -7.87 9.28
C ASP A 81 6.24 -9.34 9.16
N SER A 82 5.05 -9.69 9.65
CA SER A 82 4.52 -11.05 9.53
C SER A 82 3.00 -11.10 9.57
N ILE A 83 2.46 -12.23 9.12
CA ILE A 83 1.03 -12.52 9.05
C ILE A 83 0.78 -13.76 9.91
N ASP A 84 -0.12 -13.65 10.88
CA ASP A 84 -0.73 -14.80 11.57
C ASP A 84 -2.13 -15.02 10.99
N ALA A 85 -2.21 -15.90 9.98
CA ALA A 85 -3.47 -16.20 9.33
C ALA A 85 -4.42 -17.02 10.22
N GLY A 86 -3.91 -17.75 11.21
CA GLY A 86 -4.73 -18.52 12.15
C GLY A 86 -5.45 -17.61 13.14
N ALA A 87 -4.77 -16.56 13.59
CA ALA A 87 -5.35 -15.54 14.46
C ALA A 87 -6.05 -14.40 13.70
N GLY A 88 -5.91 -14.32 12.38
CA GLY A 88 -6.43 -13.22 11.58
C GLY A 88 -5.75 -11.88 11.88
N GLN A 89 -4.44 -11.88 12.08
CA GLN A 89 -3.67 -10.71 12.52
C GLN A 89 -2.41 -10.46 11.70
N LEU A 90 -2.05 -9.19 11.56
CA LEU A 90 -0.79 -8.71 11.02
C LEU A 90 0.07 -8.16 12.16
N ASN A 91 1.36 -8.48 12.14
CA ASN A 91 2.34 -7.88 13.05
C ASN A 91 2.99 -6.67 12.37
N VAL A 92 2.87 -5.51 13.00
CA VAL A 92 3.39 -4.25 12.49
C VAL A 92 4.85 -4.07 12.94
N ALA A 93 5.71 -3.59 12.04
CA ALA A 93 7.09 -3.28 12.34
C ALA A 93 7.19 -2.18 13.40
N GLY A 94 8.04 -2.39 14.40
CA GLY A 94 8.10 -1.52 15.58
C GLY A 94 7.09 -1.87 16.68
N GLY A 95 6.29 -2.92 16.48
CA GLY A 95 5.36 -3.46 17.46
C GLY A 95 3.89 -3.13 17.14
N GLY A 96 3.00 -3.84 17.83
CA GLY A 96 1.55 -3.75 17.63
C GLY A 96 1.03 -4.78 16.62
N THR A 97 -0.29 -4.97 16.66
CA THR A 97 -0.99 -5.90 15.78
C THR A 97 -2.19 -5.23 15.12
N LEU A 98 -2.58 -5.73 13.95
CA LEU A 98 -3.76 -5.30 13.21
C LEU A 98 -4.58 -6.53 12.81
N ALA A 99 -5.79 -6.64 13.35
CA ALA A 99 -6.72 -7.70 12.97
C ALA A 99 -7.35 -7.42 11.60
N PHE A 100 -7.74 -8.48 10.88
CA PHE A 100 -8.44 -8.39 9.60
C PHE A 100 -9.44 -9.54 9.46
N ASP A 101 -10.51 -9.31 8.69
CA ASP A 101 -11.42 -10.38 8.27
C ASP A 101 -11.03 -10.92 6.89
N ARG A 102 -10.48 -10.04 6.03
CA ARG A 102 -9.89 -10.39 4.73
C ARG A 102 -8.57 -9.66 4.54
N LEU A 103 -7.61 -10.35 3.92
CA LEU A 103 -6.28 -9.82 3.64
C LEU A 103 -6.00 -9.85 2.14
N ILE A 104 -5.56 -8.73 1.59
CA ILE A 104 -5.05 -8.63 0.21
C ILE A 104 -3.55 -8.31 0.27
N LEU A 105 -2.74 -9.14 -0.39
CA LEU A 105 -1.30 -8.92 -0.51
C LEU A 105 -0.98 -8.27 -1.87
N ALA A 106 -0.60 -7.01 -1.83
CA ALA A 106 -0.26 -6.17 -2.97
C ALA A 106 1.16 -5.59 -2.85
N THR A 107 2.08 -6.37 -2.27
CA THR A 107 3.46 -5.97 -1.90
C THR A 107 4.40 -5.73 -3.09
N GLY A 108 3.94 -5.99 -4.31
CA GLY A 108 4.70 -5.74 -5.54
C GLY A 108 5.95 -6.60 -5.63
N SER A 109 7.07 -6.00 -6.02
CA SER A 109 8.35 -6.68 -6.21
C SER A 109 9.49 -5.75 -5.87
N ARG A 110 10.66 -6.34 -5.57
CA ARG A 110 11.90 -5.61 -5.31
C ARG A 110 12.93 -5.94 -6.39
N PRO A 111 13.86 -5.02 -6.72
CA PRO A 111 14.95 -5.32 -7.64
C PRO A 111 15.73 -6.57 -7.20
N CYS A 112 16.07 -7.42 -8.16
CA CYS A 112 16.98 -8.54 -7.90
C CYS A 112 18.41 -8.00 -7.82
N LEU A 113 19.01 -8.02 -6.64
CA LEU A 113 20.38 -7.57 -6.42
C LEU A 113 21.37 -8.55 -7.04
N LEU A 114 22.45 -8.02 -7.62
CA LEU A 114 23.52 -8.82 -8.19
C LEU A 114 24.29 -9.52 -7.06
N LYS A 115 24.50 -10.83 -7.19
CA LYS A 115 25.28 -11.62 -6.22
C LYS A 115 26.77 -11.53 -6.55
N LEU A 116 27.35 -10.34 -6.36
CA LEU A 116 28.76 -10.05 -6.59
C LEU A 116 29.32 -9.32 -5.37
N ASP A 117 30.54 -9.67 -4.96
CA ASP A 117 31.20 -8.98 -3.86
C ASP A 117 31.40 -7.50 -4.21
N GLY A 118 30.96 -6.60 -3.33
CA GLY A 118 31.10 -5.15 -3.50
C GLY A 118 29.93 -4.43 -4.22
N VAL A 119 28.82 -5.13 -4.49
CA VAL A 119 27.55 -4.56 -5.01
C VAL A 119 26.41 -4.81 -4.03
#